data_AF-A0A2K3JYM4-F1
#
_entry.id   AF-A0A2K3JYM4-F1
#
_cell.length_a   1.000
_cell.length_b   1.000
_cell.length_c   1.000
_cell.angle_alpha   90.00
_cell.angle_beta   90.00
_cell.angle_gamma   90.00
#
_symmetry.space_group_name_H-M   'P 1'
#
loop_
_entity.id
_entity.type
_entity.pdbx_description
1 polymer ?
#
loop_
_entity_poly.entity_id
_entity_poly.type
_entity_poly.pdbx_seq_one_letter_code
_entity_poly.pdbx_strand_id
1 'polypeptide(L)'
;MRVKIRVDVRKPLKIEKKIDVNGGEGGVVKFKYEKLGLFCFVCGILGHSEDKCDVRYAIERDDGKRSWSNEIRVDVRRPGGCMDSRWLREEGRGRADTFTESQSRGNATNSSHSSQSN
;
A
#
# COMPACT_ATOMS: atom_id res chain seq x y z
N MET A 1 12.89 10.11 -4.18
CA MET A 1 14.15 9.57 -3.62
C MET A 1 13.81 8.64 -2.45
N ARG A 2 14.46 7.48 -2.33
CA ARG A 2 14.26 6.52 -1.23
C ARG A 2 15.63 6.19 -0.63
N VAL A 3 15.78 6.27 0.70
CA VAL A 3 17.05 6.05 1.39
C VAL A 3 16.83 5.13 2.58
N LYS A 4 17.75 4.18 2.80
CA LYS A 4 17.72 3.31 3.97
C LYS A 4 18.62 3.90 5.06
N ILE A 5 18.04 4.16 6.23
CA ILE A 5 18.74 4.75 7.38
C ILE A 5 18.50 3.91 8.63
N ARG A 6 19.38 4.05 9.64
CA ARG A 6 19.11 3.59 11.00
C ARG A 6 18.32 4.67 11.74
N VAL A 7 17.16 4.32 12.28
CA VAL A 7 16.31 5.23 13.06
C VAL A 7 16.38 4.83 14.52
N ASP A 8 16.53 5.82 15.40
CA ASP A 8 16.41 5.62 16.84
C ASP A 8 14.93 5.51 17.22
N VAL A 9 14.52 4.32 17.66
CA VAL A 9 13.12 4.00 17.98
C VAL A 9 12.62 4.71 19.23
N ARG A 10 13.52 5.23 20.08
CA ARG A 10 13.17 5.94 21.32
C ARG A 10 12.84 7.41 21.08
N LYS A 11 13.10 7.91 19.88
CA LYS A 11 12.86 9.31 19.52
C LYS A 11 11.62 9.43 18.62
N PRO A 12 10.89 10.55 18.70
CA PRO A 12 9.78 10.80 17.81
C PRO A 12 10.20 10.81 16.34
N LEU A 13 9.33 10.28 15.48
CA LEU A 13 9.54 10.30 14.03
C LEU A 13 9.53 11.74 13.50
N LYS A 14 10.33 12.03 12.48
CA LYS A 14 10.36 13.35 11.84
C LYS A 14 9.39 13.38 10.67
N ILE A 15 8.54 14.41 10.60
CA ILE A 15 7.56 14.59 9.51
C ILE A 15 8.16 15.43 8.39
N GLU A 16 8.85 16.50 8.76
CA GLU A 16 9.54 17.37 7.81
C GLU A 16 10.85 17.88 8.38
N LYS A 17 11.73 18.32 7.50
CA LYS A 17 12.96 19.01 7.87
C LYS A 17 13.17 20.17 6.91
N LYS A 18 13.38 21.36 7.49
CA LYS A 18 13.87 22.52 6.76
C LYS A 18 15.35 22.31 6.47
N ILE A 19 15.73 22.51 5.22
CA ILE A 19 17.09 22.37 4.74
C ILE A 19 17.49 23.73 4.18
N ASP A 20 18.53 24.30 4.75
CA ASP A 20 19.14 25.53 4.25
C ASP A 20 20.16 25.14 3.18
N VAL A 21 19.99 25.68 1.98
CA VAL A 21 20.97 25.56 0.90
C VAL A 21 21.76 26.86 0.92
N ASN A 22 23.06 26.78 1.23
CA ASN A 22 23.91 27.97 1.32
C ASN A 22 23.82 28.80 0.03
N GLY A 23 23.29 30.02 0.16
CA GLY A 23 23.15 30.99 -0.93
C GLY A 23 21.81 30.97 -1.70
N GLY A 24 20.83 30.15 -1.29
CA GLY A 24 19.51 30.08 -1.92
C GLY A 24 18.33 30.06 -0.93
N GLU A 25 17.11 30.02 -1.47
CA GLU A 25 15.88 29.84 -0.68
C GLU A 25 15.82 28.41 -0.13
N GLY A 26 15.72 28.28 1.20
CA GLY A 26 15.67 26.99 1.88
C GLY A 26 14.46 26.15 1.46
N GLY A 27 14.62 24.82 1.50
CA GLY A 27 13.56 23.87 1.13
C GLY A 27 13.01 23.10 2.33
N VAL A 28 11.73 22.75 2.31
CA VAL A 28 11.13 21.82 3.30
C VAL A 28 11.01 20.44 2.68
N VAL A 29 11.70 19.46 3.26
CA VAL A 29 11.59 18.06 2.84
C VAL A 29 10.64 17.33 3.79
N LYS A 30 9.55 16.78 3.23
CA LYS A 30 8.63 15.89 3.95
C LYS A 30 9.12 14.45 3.89
N PHE A 31 9.11 13.75 5.02
CA PHE A 31 9.51 12.36 5.12
C PHE A 31 8.30 11.44 5.10
N LYS A 32 8.44 10.34 4.35
CA LYS A 32 7.57 9.18 4.45
C LYS A 32 8.42 7.95 4.72
N TYR A 33 7.91 7.05 5.55
CA TYR A 33 8.62 5.88 6.05
C TYR A 33 8.04 4.62 5.42
N GLU A 34 8.94 3.77 4.91
CA GLU A 34 8.63 2.41 4.50
C GLU A 34 8.76 1.45 5.69
N LYS A 35 7.92 0.40 5.72
CA LYS A 35 7.94 -0.65 6.76
C LYS A 35 7.81 -0.08 8.18
N LEU A 36 7.04 1.00 8.31
CA LEU A 36 6.81 1.64 9.60
C LEU A 36 5.89 0.75 10.46
N GLY A 37 6.39 0.34 11.63
CA GLY A 37 5.63 -0.43 12.59
C GLY A 37 4.53 0.37 13.29
N LEU A 38 4.05 -0.16 14.41
CA LEU A 38 3.14 0.52 15.30
C LEU A 38 3.87 1.68 16.01
N PHE A 39 3.31 2.88 15.92
CA PHE A 39 3.83 4.09 16.56
C PHE A 39 2.67 4.90 17.13
N CYS A 40 2.98 5.76 18.10
CA CYS A 40 2.01 6.58 18.80
C CYS A 40 1.79 7.91 18.08
N PHE A 41 0.53 8.30 17.82
CA PHE A 41 0.25 9.60 17.19
C PHE A 41 0.34 10.78 18.18
N VAL A 42 0.38 10.50 19.49
CA VAL A 42 0.56 11.53 20.53
C VAL A 42 2.02 11.95 20.64
N CYS A 43 2.93 10.99 20.81
CA CYS A 43 4.35 11.28 21.08
C CYS A 43 5.29 10.95 19.90
N GLY A 44 4.80 10.30 18.84
CA GLY A 44 5.58 9.97 17.64
C GLY A 44 6.58 8.83 17.80
N ILE A 45 6.62 8.15 18.95
CA ILE A 45 7.57 7.07 19.27
C ILE A 45 7.04 5.72 18.77
N LEU A 46 7.96 4.84 18.35
CA LEU A 46 7.66 3.48 17.92
C LEU A 46 7.43 2.54 19.11
N GLY A 47 6.51 1.59 18.96
CA GLY A 47 6.34 0.45 19.88
C GLY A 47 5.11 0.49 20.79
N HIS A 48 4.36 1.59 20.83
CA HIS A 48 3.10 1.67 21.59
C HIS A 48 2.02 2.47 20.84
N SER A 49 0.76 2.21 21.20
CA SER A 49 -0.41 2.92 20.69
C SER A 49 -0.71 4.14 21.57
N GLU A 50 -1.57 5.04 21.10
CA GLU A 50 -2.00 6.20 21.89
C GLU A 50 -2.58 5.81 23.25
N ASP A 51 -3.31 4.68 23.33
CA ASP A 51 -3.97 4.20 24.56
C ASP A 51 -2.98 3.76 25.64
N LYS A 52 -1.72 3.52 25.28
CA LYS A 52 -0.67 3.10 26.22
C LYS A 52 0.47 4.12 26.26
N CYS A 53 0.14 5.38 25.98
CA CYS A 53 1.11 6.46 25.94
C CYS A 53 1.11 7.23 27.26
N ASP A 54 2.22 7.21 27.98
CA ASP A 54 2.38 7.95 29.23
C ASP A 54 2.16 9.46 29.04
N VAL A 55 2.60 10.00 27.90
CA VAL A 55 2.39 11.42 27.55
C VAL A 55 0.91 11.74 27.42
N ARG A 56 0.10 10.81 26.88
CA ARG A 56 -1.35 11.02 26.76
C ARG A 56 -2.01 11.07 28.14
N TYR A 57 -1.61 10.18 29.05
CA TYR A 57 -2.16 10.15 30.40
C TYR A 57 -1.75 11.35 31.27
N ALA A 58 -0.61 11.97 30.97
CA ALA A 58 -0.16 13.19 31.65
C ALA A 58 -0.93 14.46 31.21
N ILE A 59 -1.70 14.41 30.10
CA ILE A 59 -2.44 15.56 29.58
C ILE A 59 -3.85 15.57 30.19
N GLU A 60 -4.17 16.61 30.97
CA GLU A 60 -5.48 16.73 31.65
C GLU A 60 -6.65 17.05 30.70
N ARG A 61 -6.38 17.78 29.60
CA ARG A 61 -7.36 18.12 28.56
C ARG A 61 -6.72 17.90 27.20
N ASP A 62 -7.08 16.81 26.52
CA ASP A 62 -6.57 16.50 25.19
C ASP A 62 -7.39 17.24 24.13
N ASP A 63 -6.75 18.12 23.36
CA ASP A 63 -7.35 18.83 22.22
C ASP A 63 -7.64 17.90 21.03
N GLY A 64 -7.18 16.65 21.08
CA GLY A 64 -7.35 15.65 20.01
C GLY A 64 -6.51 15.91 18.76
N LYS A 65 -5.78 17.03 18.72
CA LYS A 65 -4.86 17.34 17.62
C LYS A 65 -3.61 16.49 17.74
N ARG A 66 -3.33 15.69 16.70
CA ARG A 66 -2.12 14.85 16.61
C ARG A 66 -1.14 15.44 15.62
N SER A 67 0.13 15.54 16.01
CA SER A 67 1.19 15.96 15.09
C SER A 67 1.51 14.87 14.08
N TRP A 68 1.41 13.60 14.47
CA TRP A 68 1.66 12.47 13.58
C TRP A 68 0.36 11.81 13.13
N SER A 69 0.36 11.26 11.92
CA SER A 69 -0.78 10.56 11.32
C SER A 69 -0.29 9.45 10.40
N ASN A 70 -1.21 8.67 9.84
CA ASN A 70 -0.88 7.65 8.83
C ASN A 70 -0.25 8.24 7.56
N GLU A 71 -0.29 9.55 7.33
CA GLU A 71 0.32 10.20 6.17
C GLU A 71 1.85 10.02 6.11
N ILE A 72 2.48 9.78 7.26
CA ILE A 72 3.92 9.51 7.33
C ILE A 72 4.28 8.12 6.78
N ARG A 73 3.30 7.24 6.58
CA ARG A 73 3.53 5.93 5.95
C ARG A 73 3.58 6.13 4.44
N VAL A 74 4.50 5.43 3.79
CA VAL A 74 4.47 5.36 2.33
C VAL A 74 3.28 4.50 1.89
N ASP A 75 2.57 4.95 0.86
CA ASP A 75 1.59 4.11 0.18
C ASP A 75 2.31 3.00 -0.57
N VAL A 76 2.20 1.78 -0.04
CA VAL A 76 2.69 0.60 -0.75
C VAL A 76 1.64 0.25 -1.79
N ARG A 77 1.84 0.68 -3.04
CA ARG A 77 1.08 0.14 -4.17
C ARG A 77 1.32 -1.36 -4.20
N ARG A 78 0.33 -2.14 -3.74
CA ARG A 78 0.32 -3.57 -3.99
C ARG A 78 0.31 -3.74 -5.51
N PRO A 79 1.28 -4.43 -6.12
CA PRO A 79 1.10 -4.90 -7.48
C PRO A 79 -0.24 -5.64 -7.51
N GLY A 80 -1.11 -5.25 -8.44
CA GLY A 80 -2.51 -5.65 -8.51
C GLY A 80 -2.71 -7.11 -8.18
N GLY A 81 -3.77 -7.40 -7.42
CA GLY A 81 -4.10 -8.73 -6.94
C GLY A 81 -3.97 -9.78 -8.01
N CYS A 82 -2.84 -10.48 -8.01
CA CYS A 82 -2.81 -11.83 -8.50
C CYS A 82 -3.47 -12.63 -7.38
N MET A 83 -4.77 -12.88 -7.53
CA MET A 83 -5.52 -13.88 -6.75
C MET A 83 -5.08 -15.30 -7.12
N ASP A 84 -3.79 -15.49 -7.40
CA ASP A 84 -3.16 -16.79 -7.32
C ASP A 84 -2.27 -16.73 -6.09
N SER A 85 -2.85 -17.09 -4.94
CA SER A 85 -2.03 -17.30 -3.76
C SER A 85 -1.00 -18.36 -4.13
N ARG A 86 0.29 -18.06 -3.96
CA ARG A 86 1.42 -18.99 -4.17
C ARG A 86 1.26 -20.37 -3.51
N TRP A 87 0.35 -20.48 -2.55
CA TRP A 87 0.00 -21.68 -1.80
C TRP A 87 -1.25 -22.41 -2.29
N LEU A 88 -2.05 -21.79 -3.17
CA LEU A 88 -3.05 -22.50 -3.96
C LEU A 88 -2.28 -23.29 -5.02
N ARG A 89 -2.46 -24.60 -5.06
CA ARG A 89 -2.13 -25.37 -6.26
C ARG A 89 -3.35 -25.27 -7.18
N GLU A 90 -3.19 -24.64 -8.33
CA GLU A 90 -4.19 -24.77 -9.39
C GLU A 90 -4.05 -26.19 -9.97
N GLU A 91 -4.88 -27.12 -9.48
CA GLU A 91 -5.04 -28.40 -10.15
C GLU A 91 -5.85 -28.17 -11.43
N GLY A 92 -5.20 -28.40 -12.58
CA GLY A 92 -5.91 -28.62 -13.83
C GLY A 92 -6.13 -27.39 -14.69
N ARG A 93 -5.06 -26.79 -15.22
CA ARG A 93 -5.11 -26.23 -16.59
C ARG A 93 -3.97 -26.80 -17.41
N GLY A 94 -4.31 -27.83 -18.18
CA GLY A 94 -3.44 -28.40 -19.19
C GLY A 94 -2.97 -27.31 -20.14
N ARG A 95 -1.67 -27.34 -20.44
CA ARG A 95 -1.06 -26.54 -21.50
C ARG A 95 -1.72 -26.94 -22.82
N ALA A 96 -2.53 -26.06 -23.39
CA ALA A 96 -2.86 -26.12 -24.80
C ALA A 96 -1.84 -25.24 -25.53
N ASP A 97 -0.75 -25.86 -25.96
CA ASP A 97 0.09 -25.30 -27.01
C ASP A 97 -0.71 -25.37 -28.31
N THR A 98 -1.18 -24.24 -28.83
CA THR A 98 -1.58 -24.16 -30.24
C THR A 98 -1.13 -22.83 -30.83
N PHE A 99 -0.21 -22.98 -31.77
CA PHE A 99 0.37 -21.99 -32.65
C PHE A 99 -0.69 -21.14 -33.38
N THR A 100 -0.38 -19.86 -33.57
CA THR A 100 -0.96 -19.01 -34.62
C THR A 100 -0.65 -19.59 -36.00
N GLU A 101 -1.67 -19.93 -36.77
CA GLU A 101 -1.60 -19.98 -38.25
C GLU A 101 -2.98 -19.61 -38.80
N SER A 102 -2.99 -18.57 -39.63
CA SER A 102 -4.12 -18.10 -40.43
C SER A 102 -4.53 -19.13 -41.49
N GLN A 103 -5.84 -19.36 -41.67
CA GLN A 103 -6.43 -19.58 -43.00
C GLN A 103 -7.97 -19.54 -43.00
N SER A 104 -8.47 -18.68 -43.88
CA SER A 104 -9.82 -18.57 -44.43
C SER A 104 -10.50 -19.90 -44.77
N ARG A 105 -11.83 -20.00 -44.54
CA ARG A 105 -12.87 -20.40 -45.53
C ARG A 105 -14.24 -20.70 -44.89
N GLY A 106 -15.24 -19.92 -45.27
CA GLY A 106 -16.44 -20.42 -45.97
C GLY A 106 -17.56 -21.17 -45.21
N ASN A 107 -18.74 -20.52 -45.24
CA ASN A 107 -20.05 -21.07 -45.60
C ASN A 107 -21.01 -21.68 -44.56
N ALA A 108 -22.07 -20.89 -44.29
CA ALA A 108 -23.51 -21.18 -44.38
C ALA A 108 -24.06 -22.60 -44.10
N THR A 109 -25.07 -22.73 -43.22
CA THR A 109 -26.52 -22.81 -43.58
C THR A 109 -27.39 -23.31 -42.42
N ASN A 110 -28.52 -22.61 -42.25
CA ASN A 110 -29.90 -22.99 -41.91
C ASN A 110 -30.27 -24.11 -40.90
N SER A 111 -31.27 -23.76 -40.06
CA SER A 111 -32.59 -24.43 -39.92
C SER A 111 -33.01 -24.78 -38.48
N SER A 112 -33.98 -23.99 -37.98
CA SER A 112 -35.25 -24.37 -37.33
C SER A 112 -35.41 -25.67 -36.52
N HIS A 113 -35.90 -25.54 -35.27
CA HIS A 113 -37.12 -26.16 -34.70
C HIS A 113 -37.14 -25.87 -33.17
N SER A 114 -38.05 -25.03 -32.65
CA SER A 114 -39.40 -25.35 -32.15
C SER A 114 -39.46 -25.88 -30.70
N SER A 115 -40.01 -25.03 -29.83
CA SER A 115 -41.10 -25.31 -28.88
C SER A 115 -40.89 -26.17 -27.60
N GLN A 116 -41.33 -25.55 -26.50
CA GLN A 116 -42.17 -26.07 -25.40
C GLN A 116 -41.55 -26.46 -24.03
N SER A 117 -41.88 -25.60 -23.05
CA SER A 117 -42.52 -25.84 -21.74
C SER A 117 -42.08 -27.00 -20.84
N ASN A 118 -41.73 -26.69 -19.59
CA ASN A 118 -42.69 -26.74 -18.47
C ASN A 118 -42.29 -25.71 -17.40
#